data_AF-G4YIP8-F1
#
_entry.id   AF-G4YIP8-F1
#
_cell.length_a   1.000
_cell.length_b   1.000
_cell.length_c   1.000
_cell.angle_alpha   90.00
_cell.angle_beta   90.00
_cell.angle_gamma   90.00
#
_symmetry.space_group_name_H-M   'P 1'
#
loop_
_entity.id
_entity.type
_entity.pdbx_description
1 polymer ?
#
loop_
_entity_poly.entity_id
_entity_poly.type
_entity_poly.pdbx_seq_one_letter_code
_entity_poly.pdbx_strand_id
1 'polypeptide(L)'
;QHENKLRLLKAKFLLQQQLKAERAAKNRRLLVILCEGLKSCAEAEDADGEFVAEFREYFGVKLKACLVKMHAATAMAKNAKDSDSINTFADNLKYLRTTLPNYIDKSFLLWLVEVTCHTAISSFQPGSTAEMRQLVDFGQDFFDKVSQEQPVSPDFRLHHLIITGFYYLSRTGKMNKVAPLLETIQALSKATESGGDQTRAGVMKESYLKAIVDSMRVSVVASSEPKQALDLAMNTILAAQANLQTFAQHPGVRLMFTATLFDMLHVYCQLLAQQCRYADMGASIVQMTTLFGAYKADLERTIFYRFFLARCHLLIAKYDLALAKWLWATEGLSRGAIEEAADPPRFTQHTALENLRPRAFTLLDEAIQRINASMNGGETMSEIMALFGSQLVSFGKVEQGEEMLTNAVRTTLHSKNVLLQTRLLADVFELYKNKGLVEAQATAAAKYNKKVAVLHQRVAAAQAEEATVSALLRWTAGRATASTPSRG
;
A
#
# COMPACT_ATOMS: atom_id res chain seq x y z
N GLN A 1 47.65 14.09 14.92
CA GLN A 1 46.46 13.88 15.79
C GLN A 1 45.47 12.86 15.20
N HIS A 2 45.15 12.93 13.90
CA HIS A 2 44.26 11.98 13.22
C HIS A 2 44.76 10.53 13.25
N GLU A 3 46.05 10.29 13.07
CA GLU A 3 46.66 8.95 13.16
C GLU A 3 46.40 8.24 14.50
N ASN A 4 46.60 8.92 15.63
CA ASN A 4 46.35 8.36 16.96
C ASN A 4 44.85 8.07 17.18
N LYS A 5 43.96 8.90 16.61
CA LYS A 5 42.50 8.67 16.63
C LYS A 5 42.14 7.41 15.84
N LEU A 6 42.70 7.21 14.65
CA LEU A 6 42.47 6.02 13.81
C LEU A 6 42.99 4.73 14.47
N ARG A 7 44.19 4.77 15.06
CA ARG A 7 44.74 3.66 15.85
C ARG A 7 43.88 3.31 17.05
N LEU A 8 43.39 4.31 17.78
CA LEU A 8 42.49 4.12 18.91
C LEU A 8 41.15 3.47 18.48
N LEU A 9 40.58 3.90 17.36
CA LEU A 9 39.33 3.32 16.82
C LEU A 9 39.53 1.86 16.40
N LYS A 10 40.67 1.52 15.77
CA LYS A 10 41.04 0.13 15.46
C LYS A 10 41.18 -0.72 16.73
N ALA A 11 41.84 -0.20 17.77
CA ALA A 11 41.96 -0.89 19.06
C ALA A 11 40.60 -1.12 19.74
N LYS A 12 39.74 -0.08 19.76
CA LYS A 12 38.36 -0.18 20.28
C LYS A 12 37.55 -1.25 19.53
N PHE A 13 37.68 -1.31 18.21
CA PHE A 13 37.00 -2.33 17.40
C PHE A 13 37.44 -3.75 17.77
N LEU A 14 38.75 -3.99 17.88
CA LEU A 14 39.29 -5.29 18.26
C LEU A 14 38.85 -5.72 19.67
N LEU A 15 38.88 -4.79 20.63
CA LEU A 15 38.43 -5.05 22.00
C LEU A 15 36.92 -5.37 22.03
N GLN A 16 36.13 -4.64 21.24
CA GLN A 16 34.68 -4.87 21.13
C GLN A 16 34.36 -6.22 20.49
N GLN A 17 35.21 -6.76 19.61
CA GLN A 17 35.05 -8.12 19.08
C GLN A 17 35.23 -9.21 20.15
N GLN A 18 36.10 -8.99 21.14
CA GLN A 18 36.39 -9.96 22.20
C GLN A 18 35.39 -9.90 23.36
N LEU A 19 34.71 -8.77 23.56
CA LEU A 19 33.70 -8.61 24.60
C LEU A 19 32.55 -9.63 24.47
N LYS A 20 32.25 -10.33 25.57
CA LYS A 20 31.02 -11.11 25.73
C LYS A 20 29.89 -10.15 26.08
N ALA A 21 29.03 -9.89 25.10
CA ALA A 21 27.87 -9.02 25.23
C ALA A 21 26.74 -9.57 24.36
N GLU A 22 25.52 -9.12 24.63
CA GLU A 22 24.35 -9.43 23.83
C GLU A 22 24.57 -9.08 22.35
N ARG A 23 24.18 -9.98 21.45
CA ARG A 23 24.55 -9.94 20.02
C ARG A 23 24.08 -8.65 19.34
N ALA A 24 22.86 -8.19 19.61
CA ALA A 24 22.29 -6.97 19.04
C ALA A 24 23.06 -5.71 19.48
N ALA A 25 23.27 -5.54 20.79
CA ALA A 25 24.03 -4.43 21.35
C ALA A 25 25.49 -4.42 20.86
N LYS A 26 26.12 -5.60 20.79
CA LYS A 26 27.48 -5.76 20.26
C LYS A 26 27.57 -5.35 18.79
N ASN A 27 26.63 -5.81 17.96
CA ASN A 27 26.55 -5.46 16.55
C ASN A 27 26.43 -3.94 16.35
N ARG A 28 25.55 -3.28 17.11
CA ARG A 28 25.39 -1.83 17.03
C ARG A 28 26.68 -1.08 17.38
N ARG A 29 27.33 -1.44 18.49
CA ARG A 29 28.59 -0.80 18.93
C ARG A 29 29.72 -0.97 17.91
N LEU A 30 29.84 -2.15 17.32
CA LEU A 30 30.83 -2.41 16.26
C LEU A 30 30.59 -1.48 15.05
N LEU A 31 29.33 -1.34 14.60
CA LEU A 31 29.00 -0.46 13.48
C LEU A 31 29.32 1.00 13.79
N VAL A 32 29.00 1.49 14.98
CA VAL A 32 29.31 2.88 15.39
C VAL A 32 30.82 3.16 15.30
N ILE A 33 31.65 2.27 15.86
CA ILE A 33 33.11 2.42 15.84
C ILE A 33 33.65 2.43 14.39
N LEU A 34 33.17 1.52 13.55
CA LEU A 34 33.58 1.43 12.15
C LEU A 34 33.15 2.67 11.34
N CYS A 35 31.95 3.20 11.60
CA CYS A 35 31.49 4.43 10.96
C CYS A 35 32.31 5.64 11.37
N GLU A 36 32.64 5.76 12.65
CA GLU A 36 33.48 6.83 13.18
C GLU A 36 34.91 6.74 12.64
N GLY A 37 35.41 5.52 12.41
CA GLY A 37 36.66 5.26 11.69
C GLY A 37 36.65 5.82 10.28
N LEU A 38 35.63 5.50 9.48
CA LEU A 38 35.49 6.00 8.11
C LEU A 38 35.35 7.52 8.03
N LYS A 39 34.54 8.13 8.91
CA LYS A 39 34.44 9.60 9.04
C LYS A 39 35.79 10.23 9.36
N SER A 40 36.50 9.68 10.34
CA SER A 40 37.82 10.20 10.74
C SER A 40 38.87 10.03 9.64
N CYS A 41 38.73 9.04 8.74
CA CYS A 41 39.58 8.91 7.57
C CYS A 41 39.27 9.98 6.53
N ALA A 42 37.99 10.29 6.27
CA ALA A 42 37.61 11.35 5.36
C ALA A 42 38.01 12.75 5.86
N GLU A 43 37.92 12.99 7.17
CA GLU A 43 38.40 14.25 7.79
C GLU A 43 39.93 14.41 7.73
N ALA A 44 40.68 13.32 7.49
CA ALA A 44 42.14 13.30 7.53
C ALA A 44 42.80 13.20 6.14
N GLU A 45 42.01 13.15 5.06
CA GLU A 45 42.51 12.96 3.70
C GLU A 45 43.49 14.04 3.23
N ASP A 46 43.39 15.26 3.77
CA ASP A 46 44.26 16.38 3.40
C ASP A 46 45.67 16.32 4.03
N ALA A 47 45.91 15.40 4.98
CA ALA A 47 47.13 15.42 5.81
C ALA A 47 48.17 14.34 5.49
N ASP A 48 47.75 13.12 5.13
CA ASP A 48 48.67 11.99 4.87
C ASP A 48 47.97 10.85 4.09
N GLY A 49 47.95 10.98 2.76
CA GLY A 49 47.04 10.22 1.89
C GLY A 49 47.20 8.69 1.90
N GLU A 50 48.43 8.19 2.00
CA GLU A 50 48.71 6.75 1.90
C GLU A 50 48.35 6.00 3.19
N PHE A 51 48.73 6.55 4.35
CA PHE A 51 48.40 5.98 5.66
C PHE A 51 46.90 5.99 5.94
N VAL A 52 46.21 7.08 5.57
CA VAL A 52 44.75 7.20 5.73
C VAL A 52 44.00 6.24 4.80
N ALA A 53 44.53 5.97 3.60
CA ALA A 53 43.95 5.02 2.66
C ALA A 53 43.92 3.59 3.23
N GLU A 54 45.00 3.13 3.88
CA GLU A 54 45.04 1.80 4.51
C GLU A 54 43.98 1.65 5.62
N PHE A 55 43.80 2.67 6.45
CA PHE A 55 42.79 2.64 7.51
C PHE A 55 41.37 2.71 6.94
N ARG A 56 41.16 3.49 5.87
CA ARG A 56 39.88 3.53 5.16
C ARG A 56 39.52 2.16 4.60
N GLU A 57 40.45 1.50 3.92
CA GLU A 57 40.25 0.15 3.40
C GLU A 57 39.95 -0.83 4.53
N TYR A 58 40.73 -0.78 5.62
CA TYR A 58 40.52 -1.63 6.79
C TYR A 58 39.10 -1.47 7.37
N PHE A 59 38.67 -0.23 7.64
CA PHE A 59 37.34 0.01 8.21
C PHE A 59 36.22 -0.35 7.24
N GLY A 60 36.38 -0.08 5.94
CA GLY A 60 35.42 -0.45 4.90
C GLY A 60 35.22 -1.96 4.78
N VAL A 61 36.31 -2.72 4.68
CA VAL A 61 36.28 -4.19 4.61
C VAL A 61 35.63 -4.79 5.86
N LYS A 62 35.99 -4.29 7.05
CA LYS A 62 35.41 -4.78 8.31
C LYS A 62 33.93 -4.43 8.45
N LEU A 63 33.52 -3.25 7.99
CA LEU A 63 32.11 -2.84 7.98
C LEU A 63 31.28 -3.75 7.06
N LYS A 64 31.75 -3.99 5.84
CA LYS A 64 31.12 -4.92 4.90
C LYS A 64 30.99 -6.32 5.50
N ALA A 65 32.07 -6.86 6.05
CA ALA A 65 32.07 -8.19 6.66
C ALA A 65 31.11 -8.30 7.86
N CYS A 66 31.06 -7.28 8.72
CA CYS A 66 30.09 -7.21 9.82
C CYS A 66 28.66 -7.24 9.30
N LEU A 67 28.34 -6.46 8.27
CA LEU A 67 26.99 -6.39 7.73
C LEU A 67 26.58 -7.65 6.97
N VAL A 68 27.48 -8.26 6.19
CA VAL A 68 27.23 -9.56 5.54
C VAL A 68 26.91 -10.63 6.59
N LYS A 69 27.66 -10.66 7.70
CA LYS A 69 27.40 -11.60 8.81
C LYS A 69 26.05 -11.35 9.50
N MET A 70 25.64 -10.08 9.63
CA MET A 70 24.32 -9.72 10.17
C MET A 70 23.22 -10.13 9.20
N HIS A 71 23.34 -9.79 7.91
CA HIS A 71 22.38 -10.15 6.87
C HIS A 71 22.20 -11.68 6.75
N ALA A 72 23.29 -12.45 6.76
CA ALA A 72 23.22 -13.91 6.73
C ALA A 72 22.51 -14.48 7.96
N ALA A 73 22.77 -13.92 9.16
CA ALA A 73 22.07 -14.33 10.37
C ALA A 73 20.57 -14.01 10.29
N THR A 74 20.21 -12.85 9.75
CA THR A 74 18.81 -12.46 9.53
C THR A 74 18.13 -13.33 8.48
N ALA A 75 18.79 -13.66 7.37
CA ALA A 75 18.27 -14.52 6.33
C ALA A 75 18.04 -15.97 6.82
N MET A 76 18.96 -16.50 7.63
CA MET A 76 18.78 -17.81 8.28
C MET A 76 17.68 -17.79 9.33
N ALA A 77 17.56 -16.70 10.09
CA ALA A 77 16.50 -16.53 11.08
C ALA A 77 15.12 -16.28 10.44
N LYS A 78 15.06 -15.79 9.20
CA LYS A 78 13.80 -15.61 8.44
C LYS A 78 13.05 -16.92 8.16
N ASN A 79 13.76 -18.05 8.24
CA ASN A 79 13.20 -19.40 8.18
C ASN A 79 12.99 -20.01 9.58
N ALA A 80 13.36 -19.30 10.64
CA ALA A 80 13.19 -19.68 12.04
C ALA A 80 12.16 -18.75 12.72
N LYS A 81 11.61 -19.21 13.84
CA LYS A 81 10.40 -18.66 14.50
C LYS A 81 10.53 -17.23 15.07
N ASP A 82 11.66 -16.54 14.90
CA ASP A 82 11.97 -15.29 15.63
C ASP A 82 12.11 -14.05 14.72
N SER A 83 11.09 -13.20 14.74
CA SER A 83 11.04 -11.91 14.02
C SER A 83 11.98 -10.82 14.55
N ASP A 84 12.48 -10.95 15.77
CA ASP A 84 13.29 -9.90 16.45
C ASP A 84 14.65 -9.65 15.79
N SER A 85 15.19 -10.69 15.14
CA SER A 85 16.46 -10.62 14.43
C SER A 85 16.40 -9.77 13.14
N ILE A 86 15.22 -9.65 12.52
CA ILE A 86 15.00 -8.88 11.29
C ILE A 86 14.94 -7.37 11.60
N ASN A 87 14.24 -7.01 12.68
CA ASN A 87 14.13 -5.62 13.14
C ASN A 87 15.50 -5.03 13.48
N THR A 88 16.34 -5.81 14.14
CA THR A 88 17.70 -5.39 14.52
C THR A 88 18.59 -5.07 13.31
N PHE A 89 18.43 -5.78 12.18
CA PHE A 89 19.23 -5.50 10.98
C PHE A 89 18.74 -4.27 10.21
N ALA A 90 17.42 -4.10 10.07
CA ALA A 90 16.83 -2.93 9.43
C ALA A 90 17.21 -1.61 10.13
N ASP A 91 17.22 -1.60 11.47
CA ASP A 91 17.63 -0.44 12.28
C ASP A 91 19.12 -0.08 12.11
N ASN A 92 19.95 -1.09 11.88
CA ASN A 92 21.36 -0.90 11.58
C ASN A 92 21.57 -0.31 10.18
N LEU A 93 20.85 -0.79 9.16
CA LEU A 93 20.88 -0.19 7.83
C LEU A 93 20.35 1.25 7.84
N LYS A 94 19.29 1.54 8.60
CA LYS A 94 18.79 2.92 8.79
C LYS A 94 19.87 3.85 9.32
N TYR A 95 20.61 3.43 10.34
CA TYR A 95 21.72 4.22 10.87
C TYR A 95 22.85 4.45 9.88
N LEU A 96 23.21 3.44 9.08
CA LEU A 96 24.29 3.58 8.10
C LEU A 96 23.91 4.59 7.00
N ARG A 97 22.65 4.54 6.53
CA ARG A 97 22.12 5.50 5.54
C ARG A 97 22.12 6.94 6.01
N THR A 98 21.99 7.20 7.30
CA THR A 98 22.04 8.57 7.84
C THR A 98 23.46 9.03 8.15
N THR A 99 24.40 8.10 8.36
CA THR A 99 25.70 8.40 8.98
C THR A 99 26.86 8.38 7.99
N LEU A 100 26.80 7.54 6.95
CA LEU A 100 27.90 7.23 6.06
C LEU A 100 27.85 7.71 4.59
N PRO A 101 26.74 8.21 3.99
CA PRO A 101 26.67 8.39 2.53
C PRO A 101 27.81 9.19 1.89
N ASN A 102 28.41 10.12 2.62
CA ASN A 102 29.47 11.02 2.13
C ASN A 102 30.90 10.52 2.42
N TYR A 103 31.05 9.38 3.10
CA TYR A 103 32.33 8.93 3.67
C TYR A 103 32.76 7.54 3.20
N ILE A 104 32.05 6.98 2.23
CA ILE A 104 32.24 5.63 1.71
C ILE A 104 32.45 5.67 0.20
N ASP A 105 33.19 4.69 -0.31
CA ASP A 105 33.36 4.56 -1.75
C ASP A 105 32.03 4.21 -2.45
N LYS A 106 31.97 4.49 -3.75
CA LYS A 106 30.78 4.29 -4.58
C LYS A 106 30.34 2.83 -4.67
N SER A 107 31.27 1.88 -4.60
CA SER A 107 30.97 0.44 -4.65
C SER A 107 30.31 -0.04 -3.36
N PHE A 108 30.78 0.43 -2.21
CA PHE A 108 30.18 0.15 -0.92
C PHE A 108 28.81 0.83 -0.79
N LEU A 109 28.66 2.05 -1.33
CA LEU A 109 27.36 2.74 -1.39
C LEU A 109 26.35 1.96 -2.23
N LEU A 110 26.74 1.47 -3.41
CA LEU A 110 25.90 0.59 -4.24
C LEU A 110 25.42 -0.63 -3.45
N TRP A 111 26.35 -1.34 -2.82
CA TRP A 111 26.03 -2.52 -2.00
C TRP A 111 25.08 -2.19 -0.84
N LEU A 112 25.26 -1.04 -0.18
CA LEU A 112 24.39 -0.61 0.91
C LEU A 112 22.97 -0.33 0.41
N VAL A 113 22.80 0.31 -0.76
CA VAL A 113 21.48 0.58 -1.33
C VAL A 113 20.82 -0.75 -1.74
N GLU A 114 21.56 -1.67 -2.37
CA GLU A 114 21.10 -3.02 -2.73
C GLU A 114 20.53 -3.79 -1.54
N VAL A 115 21.33 -3.93 -0.49
CA VAL A 115 20.92 -4.67 0.72
C VAL A 115 19.75 -3.99 1.41
N THR A 116 19.67 -2.65 1.36
CA THR A 116 18.54 -1.93 1.95
C THR A 116 17.26 -2.16 1.15
N CYS A 117 17.30 -2.09 -0.19
CA CYS A 117 16.17 -2.39 -1.05
C CYS A 117 15.67 -3.83 -0.84
N HIS A 118 16.58 -4.81 -0.83
CA HIS A 118 16.23 -6.20 -0.55
C HIS A 118 15.64 -6.39 0.84
N THR A 119 16.22 -5.75 1.87
CA THR A 119 15.69 -5.83 3.23
C THR A 119 14.29 -5.22 3.30
N ALA A 120 14.05 -4.06 2.68
CA ALA A 120 12.74 -3.41 2.66
C ALA A 120 11.66 -4.26 1.98
N ILE A 121 11.94 -4.78 0.76
CA ILE A 121 11.02 -5.69 0.05
C ILE A 121 10.72 -6.92 0.90
N SER A 122 11.76 -7.50 1.50
CA SER A 122 11.65 -8.81 2.09
C SER A 122 11.11 -8.79 3.54
N SER A 123 11.18 -7.65 4.23
CA SER A 123 10.66 -7.45 5.58
C SER A 123 9.36 -6.64 5.63
N PHE A 124 8.89 -6.11 4.49
CA PHE A 124 7.77 -5.15 4.41
C PHE A 124 7.89 -3.96 5.37
N GLN A 125 9.13 -3.65 5.77
CA GLN A 125 9.50 -2.41 6.43
C GLN A 125 9.86 -1.40 5.35
N PRO A 126 9.49 -0.12 5.51
CA PRO A 126 9.32 0.54 6.80
C PRO A 126 7.89 0.58 7.36
N GLY A 127 7.79 0.63 8.69
CA GLY A 127 6.54 0.80 9.42
C GLY A 127 5.86 2.16 9.18
N SER A 128 6.61 3.23 8.88
CA SER A 128 6.08 4.58 8.66
C SER A 128 6.28 5.14 7.25
N THR A 129 5.38 6.05 6.84
CA THR A 129 5.47 6.76 5.55
C THR A 129 6.74 7.63 5.45
N ALA A 130 7.21 8.20 6.56
CA ALA A 130 8.39 9.05 6.59
C ALA A 130 9.69 8.26 6.34
N GLU A 131 9.81 7.07 6.93
CA GLU A 131 10.96 6.20 6.72
C GLU A 131 10.99 5.63 5.29
N MET A 132 9.81 5.32 4.73
CA MET A 132 9.72 4.87 3.34
C MET A 132 10.12 5.98 2.37
N ARG A 133 9.76 7.23 2.66
CA ARG A 133 10.24 8.39 1.90
C ARG A 133 11.76 8.49 1.93
N GLN A 134 12.37 8.42 3.11
CA GLN A 134 13.84 8.48 3.25
C GLN A 134 14.54 7.36 2.47
N LEU A 135 13.95 6.15 2.42
CA LEU A 135 14.46 5.05 1.62
C LEU A 135 14.40 5.35 0.11
N VAL A 136 13.25 5.83 -0.35
CA VAL A 136 13.03 6.18 -1.76
C VAL A 136 13.97 7.30 -2.19
N ASP A 137 14.05 8.38 -1.41
CA ASP A 137 14.89 9.53 -1.70
C ASP A 137 16.38 9.14 -1.73
N PHE A 138 16.83 8.30 -0.78
CA PHE A 138 18.20 7.79 -0.75
C PHE A 138 18.57 6.96 -1.98
N GLY A 139 17.67 6.08 -2.43
CA GLY A 139 17.89 5.30 -3.65
C GLY A 139 17.89 6.17 -4.91
N GLN A 140 16.97 7.13 -4.99
CA GLN A 140 16.88 8.05 -6.12
C GLN A 140 18.13 8.92 -6.23
N ASP A 141 18.62 9.48 -5.11
CA ASP A 141 19.88 10.23 -5.04
C ASP A 141 21.07 9.42 -5.56
N PHE A 142 21.13 8.12 -5.26
CA PHE A 142 22.15 7.21 -5.77
C PHE A 142 22.08 7.04 -7.29
N PHE A 143 20.88 6.79 -7.84
CA PHE A 143 20.72 6.65 -9.29
C PHE A 143 20.98 7.95 -10.05
N ASP A 144 20.65 9.10 -9.47
CA ASP A 144 20.84 10.39 -10.13
C ASP A 144 22.30 10.84 -10.13
N LYS A 145 23.05 10.56 -9.05
CA LYS A 145 24.42 11.07 -8.87
C LYS A 145 25.51 10.03 -9.11
N VAL A 146 25.32 8.80 -8.63
CA VAL A 146 26.40 7.80 -8.54
C VAL A 146 26.37 6.81 -9.68
N SER A 147 25.19 6.42 -10.17
CA SER A 147 25.07 5.48 -11.30
C SER A 147 25.52 6.04 -12.66
N GLN A 148 25.75 7.35 -12.75
CA GLN A 148 26.37 7.96 -13.93
C GLN A 148 27.86 7.60 -14.04
N GLU A 149 28.51 7.30 -12.92
CA GLU A 149 29.95 7.10 -12.83
C GLU A 149 30.36 5.64 -12.57
N GLN A 150 29.44 4.80 -12.08
CA GLN A 150 29.67 3.37 -11.93
C GLN A 150 28.62 2.56 -12.69
N PRO A 151 29.02 1.47 -13.38
CA PRO A 151 28.07 0.58 -14.04
C PRO A 151 27.21 -0.11 -12.98
N VAL A 152 25.91 0.15 -13.04
CA VAL A 152 24.92 -0.44 -12.14
C VAL A 152 24.06 -1.43 -12.93
N SER A 153 23.77 -2.58 -12.32
CA SER A 153 22.89 -3.58 -12.95
C SER A 153 21.50 -2.99 -13.22
N PRO A 154 20.93 -3.16 -14.44
CA PRO A 154 19.58 -2.69 -14.75
C PRO A 154 18.51 -3.31 -13.84
N ASP A 155 18.75 -4.56 -13.38
CA ASP A 155 17.90 -5.23 -12.42
C ASP A 155 17.81 -4.47 -11.10
N PHE A 156 18.89 -3.85 -10.66
CA PHE A 156 18.88 -3.13 -9.40
C PHE A 156 18.02 -1.86 -9.49
N ARG A 157 18.13 -1.12 -10.61
CA ARG A 157 17.27 0.04 -10.88
C ARG A 157 15.80 -0.36 -10.95
N LEU A 158 15.50 -1.51 -11.54
CA LEU A 158 14.15 -2.08 -11.59
C LEU A 158 13.55 -2.31 -10.18
N HIS A 159 14.30 -2.93 -9.26
CA HIS A 159 13.86 -3.15 -7.88
C HIS A 159 13.56 -1.84 -7.16
N HIS A 160 14.41 -0.83 -7.35
CA HIS A 160 14.18 0.49 -6.76
C HIS A 160 12.90 1.14 -7.30
N LEU A 161 12.66 1.10 -8.62
CA LEU A 161 11.45 1.64 -9.23
C LEU A 161 10.17 0.95 -8.71
N ILE A 162 10.22 -0.36 -8.48
CA ILE A 162 9.12 -1.13 -7.88
C ILE A 162 8.84 -0.66 -6.45
N ILE A 163 9.86 -0.53 -5.61
CA ILE A 163 9.75 -0.02 -4.22
C ILE A 163 9.13 1.39 -4.21
N THR A 164 9.62 2.26 -5.09
CA THR A 164 9.14 3.64 -5.25
C THR A 164 7.68 3.66 -5.70
N GLY A 165 7.30 2.78 -6.63
CA GLY A 165 5.92 2.60 -7.05
C GLY A 165 5.00 2.17 -5.91
N PHE A 166 5.38 1.16 -5.13
CA PHE A 166 4.61 0.75 -3.95
C PHE A 166 4.50 1.85 -2.90
N TYR A 167 5.53 2.66 -2.69
CA TYR A 167 5.45 3.83 -1.82
C TYR A 167 4.39 4.83 -2.31
N TYR A 168 4.37 5.13 -3.61
CA TYR A 168 3.38 6.06 -4.17
C TYR A 168 1.96 5.50 -4.11
N LEU A 169 1.75 4.23 -4.45
CA LEU A 169 0.45 3.55 -4.41
C LEU A 169 -0.09 3.41 -2.98
N SER A 170 0.70 2.83 -2.07
CA SER A 170 0.20 2.38 -0.76
C SER A 170 0.31 3.42 0.36
N ARG A 171 1.29 4.33 0.30
CA ARG A 171 1.57 5.27 1.42
C ARG A 171 1.16 6.71 1.14
N THR A 172 1.16 7.13 -0.12
CA THR A 172 0.86 8.54 -0.48
C THR A 172 -0.34 8.73 -1.39
N GLY A 173 -0.83 7.66 -2.04
CA GLY A 173 -1.96 7.71 -2.97
C GLY A 173 -1.70 8.53 -4.24
N LYS A 174 -0.44 8.76 -4.60
CA LYS A 174 -0.04 9.62 -5.74
C LYS A 174 0.02 8.81 -7.05
N MET A 175 -1.14 8.44 -7.59
CA MET A 175 -1.25 7.59 -8.79
C MET A 175 -0.57 8.20 -10.02
N ASN A 176 -0.63 9.53 -10.17
CA ASN A 176 0.02 10.27 -11.26
C ASN A 176 1.54 10.09 -11.31
N LYS A 177 2.19 9.77 -10.18
CA LYS A 177 3.64 9.51 -10.13
C LYS A 177 4.00 8.08 -10.51
N VAL A 178 3.04 7.16 -10.58
CA VAL A 178 3.29 5.73 -10.81
C VAL A 178 3.30 5.40 -12.30
N ALA A 179 2.44 6.04 -13.10
CA ALA A 179 2.40 5.87 -14.55
C ALA A 179 3.78 6.01 -15.24
N PRO A 180 4.56 7.10 -15.03
CA PRO A 180 5.88 7.23 -15.66
C PRO A 180 6.90 6.20 -15.15
N LEU A 181 6.75 5.69 -13.93
CA LEU A 181 7.60 4.62 -13.40
C LEU A 181 7.34 3.30 -14.13
N LEU A 182 6.07 2.99 -14.43
CA LEU A 182 5.70 1.78 -15.18
C LEU A 182 6.28 1.79 -16.60
N GLU A 183 6.25 2.94 -17.27
CA GLU A 183 6.89 3.10 -18.60
C GLU A 183 8.40 2.87 -18.53
N THR A 184 9.06 3.44 -17.51
CA THR A 184 10.49 3.27 -17.28
C THR A 184 10.84 1.80 -16.99
N ILE A 185 10.04 1.13 -16.17
CA ILE A 185 10.19 -0.31 -15.87
C ILE A 185 10.08 -1.14 -17.15
N GLN A 186 9.06 -0.90 -17.98
CA GLN A 186 8.88 -1.63 -19.23
C GLN A 186 10.03 -1.42 -20.21
N ALA A 187 10.56 -0.20 -20.31
CA ALA A 187 11.72 0.09 -21.16
C ALA A 187 12.97 -0.68 -20.69
N LEU A 188 13.23 -0.72 -19.38
CA LEU A 188 14.36 -1.44 -18.79
C LEU A 188 14.22 -2.97 -18.94
N SER A 189 13.01 -3.50 -18.82
CA SER A 189 12.75 -4.93 -19.02
C SER A 189 13.06 -5.38 -20.45
N LYS A 190 12.57 -4.63 -21.46
CA LYS A 190 12.81 -4.95 -22.88
C LYS A 190 14.29 -4.86 -23.28
N ALA A 191 15.04 -3.92 -22.70
CA ALA A 191 16.48 -3.80 -22.94
C ALA A 191 17.28 -4.98 -22.38
N THR A 192 16.73 -5.71 -21.41
CA THR A 192 17.38 -6.87 -20.77
C THR A 192 17.07 -8.18 -21.50
N GLU A 193 15.94 -8.25 -22.23
CA GLU A 193 15.52 -9.43 -23.01
C GLU A 193 16.30 -9.62 -24.32
N SER A 194 16.88 -8.56 -24.90
CA SER A 194 17.55 -8.65 -26.20
C SER A 194 18.96 -9.28 -26.17
N GLY A 195 19.45 -9.75 -25.00
CA GLY A 195 20.86 -10.06 -24.79
C GLY A 195 21.22 -11.41 -24.14
N GLY A 196 20.29 -12.35 -23.90
CA GLY A 196 20.65 -13.59 -23.22
C GLY A 196 19.74 -14.80 -23.45
N ASP A 197 20.36 -15.99 -23.49
CA ASP A 197 19.69 -17.30 -23.52
C ASP A 197 18.64 -17.42 -22.40
N GLN A 198 17.41 -17.82 -22.77
CA GLN A 198 16.31 -18.05 -21.85
C GLN A 198 16.59 -19.26 -20.93
N THR A 199 17.30 -19.02 -19.84
CA THR A 199 17.46 -20.00 -18.77
C THR A 199 16.18 -20.09 -17.92
N ARG A 200 15.95 -21.23 -17.25
CA ARG A 200 14.81 -21.45 -16.34
C ARG A 200 14.71 -20.38 -15.23
N ALA A 201 15.84 -19.80 -14.81
CA ALA A 201 15.90 -18.68 -13.87
C ALA A 201 15.40 -17.36 -14.49
N GLY A 202 15.66 -17.14 -15.79
CA GLY A 202 15.13 -16.00 -16.55
C GLY A 202 13.61 -16.01 -16.65
N VAL A 203 13.02 -17.16 -17.00
CA VAL A 203 11.55 -17.33 -17.10
C VAL A 203 10.84 -17.05 -15.76
N MET A 204 11.42 -17.51 -14.63
CA MET A 204 10.87 -17.24 -13.30
C MET A 204 10.90 -15.74 -12.96
N LYS A 205 12.01 -15.06 -13.28
CA LYS A 205 12.21 -13.64 -13.02
C LYS A 205 11.24 -12.78 -13.85
N GLU A 206 11.01 -13.15 -15.10
CA GLU A 206 10.09 -12.47 -16.00
C GLU A 206 8.63 -12.58 -15.53
N SER A 207 8.15 -13.81 -15.23
CA SER A 207 6.79 -14.03 -14.73
C SER A 207 6.53 -13.32 -13.40
N TYR A 208 7.52 -13.31 -12.50
CA TYR A 208 7.44 -12.61 -11.22
C TYR A 208 7.36 -11.09 -11.41
N LEU A 209 8.26 -10.53 -12.21
CA LEU A 209 8.29 -9.10 -12.50
C LEU A 209 6.99 -8.64 -13.15
N LYS A 210 6.51 -9.40 -14.15
CA LYS A 210 5.27 -9.13 -14.85
C LYS A 210 4.08 -9.05 -13.90
N ALA A 211 3.95 -10.00 -12.97
CA ALA A 211 2.86 -10.00 -12.00
C ALA A 211 2.86 -8.76 -11.07
N ILE A 212 4.04 -8.29 -10.66
CA ILE A 212 4.16 -7.07 -9.85
C ILE A 212 3.78 -5.83 -10.66
N VAL A 213 4.31 -5.71 -11.87
CA VAL A 213 4.07 -4.56 -12.75
C VAL A 213 2.61 -4.48 -13.16
N ASP A 214 1.99 -5.61 -13.51
CA ASP A 214 0.57 -5.67 -13.88
C ASP A 214 -0.31 -5.31 -12.67
N SER A 215 0.02 -5.76 -11.46
CA SER A 215 -0.68 -5.36 -10.21
C SER A 215 -0.60 -3.84 -9.94
N MET A 216 0.58 -3.25 -10.11
CA MET A 216 0.76 -1.80 -9.99
C MET A 216 -0.06 -1.05 -11.04
N ARG A 217 -0.08 -1.56 -12.28
CA ARG A 217 -0.85 -0.98 -13.40
C ARG A 217 -2.35 -1.01 -13.12
N VAL A 218 -2.89 -2.11 -12.61
CA VAL A 218 -4.30 -2.20 -12.19
C VAL A 218 -4.65 -1.07 -11.23
N SER A 219 -3.81 -0.82 -10.23
CA SER A 219 -4.04 0.21 -9.22
C SER A 219 -4.08 1.63 -9.81
N VAL A 220 -3.26 1.90 -10.83
CA VAL A 220 -3.26 3.19 -11.55
C VAL A 220 -4.52 3.31 -12.42
N VAL A 221 -4.80 2.32 -13.25
CA VAL A 221 -5.93 2.33 -14.21
C VAL A 221 -7.27 2.36 -13.48
N ALA A 222 -7.38 1.74 -12.29
CA ALA A 222 -8.59 1.76 -11.47
C ALA A 222 -9.09 3.17 -11.12
N SER A 223 -8.20 4.17 -11.13
CA SER A 223 -8.56 5.55 -10.80
C SER A 223 -9.15 6.32 -11.99
N SER A 224 -8.83 5.91 -13.22
CA SER A 224 -9.26 6.60 -14.45
C SER A 224 -10.27 5.80 -15.28
N GLU A 225 -10.06 4.49 -15.40
CA GLU A 225 -10.78 3.58 -16.29
C GLU A 225 -11.17 2.30 -15.54
N PRO A 226 -12.18 2.34 -14.65
CA PRO A 226 -12.51 1.23 -13.75
C PRO A 226 -12.95 -0.04 -14.47
N LYS A 227 -13.51 0.07 -15.69
CA LYS A 227 -13.86 -1.09 -16.53
C LYS A 227 -12.62 -1.80 -17.04
N GLN A 228 -11.68 -1.05 -17.63
CA GLN A 228 -10.41 -1.60 -18.10
C GLN A 228 -9.58 -2.19 -16.94
N ALA A 229 -9.61 -1.54 -15.78
CA ALA A 229 -8.94 -2.04 -14.58
C ALA A 229 -9.52 -3.38 -14.11
N LEU A 230 -10.83 -3.59 -14.25
CA LEU A 230 -11.51 -4.82 -13.89
C LEU A 230 -11.00 -6.00 -14.73
N ASP A 231 -10.92 -5.81 -16.05
CA ASP A 231 -10.40 -6.83 -16.98
C ASP A 231 -8.92 -7.13 -16.73
N LEU A 232 -8.12 -6.08 -16.50
CA LEU A 232 -6.70 -6.23 -16.19
C LEU A 232 -6.48 -6.96 -14.85
N ALA A 233 -7.30 -6.67 -13.83
CA ALA A 233 -7.26 -7.37 -12.54
C ALA A 233 -7.57 -8.86 -12.72
N MET A 234 -8.60 -9.21 -13.49
CA MET A 234 -8.95 -10.61 -13.77
C MET A 234 -7.82 -11.33 -14.52
N ASN A 235 -7.24 -10.72 -15.55
CA ASN A 235 -6.11 -11.29 -16.27
C ASN A 235 -4.91 -11.54 -15.34
N THR A 236 -4.64 -10.60 -14.42
CA THR A 236 -3.56 -10.73 -13.44
C THR A 236 -3.85 -11.86 -12.44
N ILE A 237 -5.10 -12.02 -11.99
CA ILE A 237 -5.54 -13.12 -11.13
C ILE A 237 -5.30 -14.47 -11.81
N LEU A 238 -5.74 -14.63 -13.05
CA LEU A 238 -5.58 -15.87 -13.82
C LEU A 238 -4.10 -16.20 -14.06
N ALA A 239 -3.29 -15.19 -14.38
CA ALA A 239 -1.85 -15.36 -14.54
C ALA A 239 -1.16 -15.76 -13.23
N ALA A 240 -1.53 -15.16 -12.10
CA ALA A 240 -1.01 -15.54 -10.78
C ALA A 240 -1.39 -16.99 -10.43
N GLN A 241 -2.64 -17.39 -10.69
CA GLN A 241 -3.10 -18.77 -10.46
C GLN A 241 -2.35 -19.80 -11.30
N ALA A 242 -2.14 -19.53 -12.59
CA ALA A 242 -1.37 -20.41 -13.46
C ALA A 242 0.07 -20.57 -12.96
N ASN A 243 0.71 -19.47 -12.55
CA ASN A 243 2.09 -19.46 -12.07
C ASN A 243 2.26 -20.13 -10.69
N LEU A 244 1.22 -20.18 -9.85
CA LEU A 244 1.28 -20.86 -8.55
C LEU A 244 1.61 -22.36 -8.69
N GLN A 245 1.08 -23.02 -9.73
CA GLN A 245 1.38 -24.43 -10.01
C GLN A 245 2.76 -24.60 -10.63
N THR A 246 3.10 -23.76 -11.61
CA THR A 246 4.39 -23.79 -12.31
C THR A 246 5.58 -23.62 -11.36
N PHE A 247 5.43 -22.79 -10.31
CA PHE A 247 6.50 -22.48 -9.36
C PHE A 247 6.30 -23.13 -7.97
N ALA A 248 5.51 -24.20 -7.87
CA ALA A 248 5.22 -24.88 -6.61
C ALA A 248 6.48 -25.33 -5.82
N GLN A 249 7.58 -25.60 -6.53
CA GLN A 249 8.87 -26.02 -5.95
C GLN A 249 9.64 -24.87 -5.27
N HIS A 250 9.21 -23.62 -5.42
CA HIS A 250 9.89 -22.43 -4.89
C HIS A 250 9.00 -21.68 -3.88
N PRO A 251 9.08 -22.01 -2.57
CA PRO A 251 8.15 -21.50 -1.55
C PRO A 251 8.06 -19.97 -1.48
N GLY A 252 9.18 -19.26 -1.60
CA GLY A 252 9.20 -17.79 -1.55
C GLY A 252 8.51 -17.14 -2.75
N VAL A 253 8.71 -17.70 -3.95
CA VAL A 253 8.08 -17.22 -5.19
C VAL A 253 6.59 -17.54 -5.18
N ARG A 254 6.23 -18.75 -4.74
CA ARG A 254 4.84 -19.17 -4.52
C ARG A 254 4.12 -18.23 -3.55
N LEU A 255 4.73 -17.89 -2.41
CA LEU A 255 4.15 -16.95 -1.44
C LEU A 255 3.86 -15.57 -2.06
N MET A 256 4.75 -15.08 -2.94
CA MET A 256 4.54 -13.81 -3.63
C MET A 256 3.38 -13.88 -4.63
N PHE A 257 3.27 -14.95 -5.43
CA PHE A 257 2.11 -15.13 -6.30
C PHE A 257 0.80 -15.25 -5.51
N THR A 258 0.82 -15.91 -4.35
CA THR A 258 -0.31 -15.94 -3.42
C THR A 258 -0.66 -14.53 -2.94
N ALA A 259 0.34 -13.71 -2.58
CA ALA A 259 0.12 -12.34 -2.15
C ALA A 259 -0.49 -11.47 -3.27
N THR A 260 0.04 -11.57 -4.50
CA THR A 260 -0.50 -10.87 -5.68
C THR A 260 -1.93 -11.30 -5.96
N LEU A 261 -2.24 -12.59 -5.86
CA LEU A 261 -3.58 -13.14 -6.05
C LEU A 261 -4.59 -12.50 -5.07
N PHE A 262 -4.27 -12.46 -3.77
CA PHE A 262 -5.17 -11.84 -2.78
C PHE A 262 -5.29 -10.33 -2.94
N ASP A 263 -4.22 -9.64 -3.32
CA ASP A 263 -4.26 -8.20 -3.57
C ASP A 263 -5.16 -7.87 -4.78
N MET A 264 -5.01 -8.61 -5.88
CA MET A 264 -5.83 -8.41 -7.08
C MET A 264 -7.29 -8.82 -6.89
N LEU A 265 -7.55 -9.92 -6.17
CA LEU A 265 -8.94 -10.28 -5.80
C LEU A 265 -9.59 -9.19 -4.95
N HIS A 266 -8.83 -8.57 -4.04
CA HIS A 266 -9.33 -7.46 -3.24
C HIS A 266 -9.69 -6.25 -4.09
N VAL A 267 -8.79 -5.84 -5.00
CA VAL A 267 -9.05 -4.73 -5.93
C VAL A 267 -10.22 -5.05 -6.86
N TYR A 268 -10.30 -6.26 -7.39
CA TYR A 268 -11.39 -6.72 -8.24
C TYR A 268 -12.75 -6.59 -7.54
N CYS A 269 -12.86 -7.05 -6.28
CA CYS A 269 -14.09 -6.88 -5.50
C CYS A 269 -14.45 -5.40 -5.27
N GLN A 270 -13.46 -4.52 -5.06
CA GLN A 270 -13.70 -3.08 -4.92
C GLN A 270 -14.22 -2.46 -6.22
N LEU A 271 -13.65 -2.83 -7.37
CA LEU A 271 -14.08 -2.37 -8.69
C LEU A 271 -15.51 -2.83 -9.01
N LEU A 272 -15.86 -4.08 -8.67
CA LEU A 272 -17.23 -4.57 -8.80
C LEU A 272 -18.21 -3.78 -7.93
N ALA A 273 -17.82 -3.47 -6.68
CA ALA A 273 -18.62 -2.65 -5.78
C ALA A 273 -18.87 -1.23 -6.33
N GLN A 274 -17.84 -0.61 -6.93
CA GLN A 274 -17.95 0.70 -7.58
C GLN A 274 -18.90 0.69 -8.78
N GLN A 275 -19.00 -0.44 -9.48
CA GLN A 275 -19.92 -0.64 -10.61
C GLN A 275 -21.30 -1.15 -10.17
N CYS A 276 -21.59 -1.21 -8.87
CA CYS A 276 -22.82 -1.75 -8.29
C CYS A 276 -23.11 -3.23 -8.68
N ARG A 277 -22.08 -3.98 -9.07
CA ARG A 277 -22.17 -5.41 -9.42
C ARG A 277 -22.07 -6.28 -8.17
N TYR A 278 -23.02 -6.13 -7.26
CA TYR A 278 -22.93 -6.75 -5.94
C TYR A 278 -23.04 -8.28 -5.99
N ALA A 279 -23.84 -8.86 -6.89
CA ALA A 279 -23.91 -10.32 -7.05
C ALA A 279 -22.53 -10.94 -7.40
N ASP A 280 -21.84 -10.33 -8.35
CA ASP A 280 -20.49 -10.75 -8.76
C ASP A 280 -19.46 -10.50 -7.64
N MET A 281 -19.61 -9.42 -6.88
CA MET A 281 -18.78 -9.13 -5.71
C MET A 281 -18.94 -10.22 -4.64
N GLY A 282 -20.18 -10.61 -4.35
CA GLY A 282 -20.48 -11.69 -3.41
C GLY A 282 -19.84 -13.02 -3.83
N ALA A 283 -20.00 -13.41 -5.09
CA ALA A 283 -19.35 -14.61 -5.63
C ALA A 283 -17.82 -14.55 -5.52
N SER A 284 -17.23 -13.38 -5.81
CA SER A 284 -15.78 -13.15 -5.72
C SER A 284 -15.27 -13.21 -4.27
N ILE A 285 -16.03 -12.72 -3.29
CA ILE A 285 -15.71 -12.82 -1.86
C ILE A 285 -15.72 -14.29 -1.41
N VAL A 286 -16.70 -15.08 -1.86
CA VAL A 286 -16.75 -16.53 -1.57
C VAL A 286 -15.51 -17.23 -2.15
N GLN A 287 -15.10 -16.91 -3.38
CA GLN A 287 -13.86 -17.44 -3.94
C GLN A 287 -12.63 -17.02 -3.13
N MET A 288 -12.54 -15.74 -2.73
CA MET A 288 -11.43 -15.23 -1.92
C MET A 288 -11.33 -15.94 -0.56
N THR A 289 -12.44 -16.16 0.14
CA THR A 289 -12.46 -16.89 1.42
C THR A 289 -12.10 -18.36 1.26
N THR A 290 -12.55 -19.00 0.17
CA THR A 290 -12.19 -20.39 -0.17
C THR A 290 -10.68 -20.52 -0.42
N LEU A 291 -10.11 -19.62 -1.22
CA LEU A 291 -8.67 -19.55 -1.46
C LEU A 291 -7.89 -19.27 -0.17
N PHE A 292 -8.42 -18.42 0.71
CA PHE A 292 -7.79 -18.14 2.00
C PHE A 292 -7.71 -19.39 2.86
N GLY A 293 -8.74 -20.24 2.86
CA GLY A 293 -8.70 -21.56 3.48
C GLY A 293 -7.63 -22.47 2.88
N ALA A 294 -7.52 -22.52 1.55
CA ALA A 294 -6.54 -23.36 0.85
C ALA A 294 -5.08 -22.95 1.10
N TYR A 295 -4.80 -21.65 1.20
CA TYR A 295 -3.44 -21.12 1.42
C TYR A 295 -3.16 -20.73 2.87
N LYS A 296 -4.06 -21.05 3.81
CA LYS A 296 -3.94 -20.69 5.23
C LYS A 296 -2.60 -21.11 5.83
N ALA A 297 -2.19 -22.36 5.61
CA ALA A 297 -0.94 -22.90 6.15
C ALA A 297 0.32 -22.16 5.64
N ASP A 298 0.29 -21.70 4.39
CA ASP A 298 1.39 -20.93 3.80
C ASP A 298 1.42 -19.50 4.34
N LEU A 299 0.25 -18.91 4.58
CA LEU A 299 0.10 -17.52 5.00
C LEU A 299 0.33 -17.33 6.49
N GLU A 300 -0.18 -18.21 7.36
CA GLU A 300 -0.22 -18.07 8.83
C GLU A 300 1.11 -17.67 9.47
N ARG A 301 2.21 -18.13 8.88
CA ARG A 301 3.57 -17.91 9.37
C ARG A 301 4.18 -16.59 8.90
N THR A 302 3.41 -15.79 8.18
CA THR A 302 3.86 -14.56 7.52
C THR A 302 3.01 -13.38 7.97
N ILE A 303 3.53 -12.17 7.80
CA ILE A 303 2.77 -10.94 8.05
C ILE A 303 1.52 -10.83 7.18
N PHE A 304 1.48 -11.54 6.04
CA PHE A 304 0.39 -11.48 5.09
C PHE A 304 -0.90 -12.09 5.61
N TYR A 305 -0.83 -13.06 6.53
CA TYR A 305 -2.03 -13.70 7.07
C TYR A 305 -2.97 -12.70 7.71
N ARG A 306 -2.47 -11.92 8.67
CA ARG A 306 -3.29 -10.92 9.38
C ARG A 306 -3.76 -9.82 8.42
N PHE A 307 -2.91 -9.42 7.49
CA PHE A 307 -3.24 -8.41 6.50
C PHE A 307 -4.37 -8.84 5.55
N PHE A 308 -4.28 -10.05 4.97
CA PHE A 308 -5.31 -10.56 4.07
C PHE A 308 -6.58 -10.96 4.81
N LEU A 309 -6.47 -11.49 6.04
CA LEU A 309 -7.61 -11.75 6.89
C LEU A 309 -8.43 -10.47 7.14
N ALA A 310 -7.75 -9.38 7.49
CA ALA A 310 -8.40 -8.09 7.70
C ALA A 310 -9.05 -7.56 6.42
N ARG A 311 -8.40 -7.72 5.25
CA ARG A 311 -8.98 -7.36 3.95
C ARG A 311 -10.21 -8.19 3.58
N CYS A 312 -10.23 -9.47 3.88
CA CYS A 312 -11.42 -10.32 3.72
C CYS A 312 -12.57 -9.79 4.58
N HIS A 313 -12.32 -9.52 5.86
CA HIS A 313 -13.33 -8.94 6.75
C HIS A 313 -13.84 -7.57 6.26
N LEU A 314 -12.94 -6.72 5.77
CA LEU A 314 -13.31 -5.42 5.21
C LEU A 314 -14.22 -5.54 3.97
N LEU A 315 -13.97 -6.51 3.08
CA LEU A 315 -14.82 -6.73 1.91
C LEU A 315 -16.17 -7.31 2.27
N ILE A 316 -16.22 -8.28 3.19
CA ILE A 316 -17.47 -8.83 3.72
C ILE A 316 -18.31 -7.69 4.32
N ALA A 317 -17.70 -6.86 5.17
CA ALA A 317 -18.36 -5.71 5.76
C ALA A 317 -18.91 -4.72 4.71
N LYS A 318 -18.14 -4.43 3.66
CA LYS A 318 -18.59 -3.57 2.55
C LYS A 318 -19.77 -4.19 1.78
N TYR A 319 -19.74 -5.50 1.57
CA TYR A 319 -20.82 -6.22 0.90
C TYR A 319 -22.10 -6.23 1.75
N ASP A 320 -21.98 -6.57 3.03
CA ASP A 320 -23.09 -6.56 3.98
C ASP A 320 -23.69 -5.15 4.10
N LEU A 321 -22.85 -4.11 4.09
CA LEU A 321 -23.30 -2.72 4.08
C LEU A 321 -24.06 -2.35 2.82
N ALA A 322 -23.62 -2.82 1.65
CA ALA A 322 -24.33 -2.59 0.40
C ALA A 322 -25.69 -3.29 0.39
N LEU A 323 -25.74 -4.55 0.85
CA LEU A 323 -26.98 -5.32 0.98
C LEU A 323 -27.96 -4.63 1.93
N ALA A 324 -27.49 -4.20 3.09
CA ALA A 324 -28.23 -3.42 4.06
C ALA A 324 -28.82 -2.14 3.44
N LYS A 325 -27.99 -1.29 2.83
CA LYS A 325 -28.45 -0.06 2.15
C LYS A 325 -29.54 -0.35 1.13
N TRP A 326 -29.41 -1.46 0.38
CA TRP A 326 -30.42 -1.88 -0.59
C TRP A 326 -31.73 -2.31 0.08
N LEU A 327 -31.68 -3.14 1.13
CA LEU A 327 -32.87 -3.57 1.90
C LEU A 327 -33.65 -2.39 2.50
N TRP A 328 -32.95 -1.37 2.98
CA TRP A 328 -33.58 -0.16 3.54
C TRP A 328 -34.11 0.80 2.47
N ALA A 329 -33.42 0.92 1.33
CA ALA A 329 -33.93 1.69 0.20
C ALA A 329 -35.25 1.13 -0.33
N THR A 330 -35.38 -0.21 -0.39
CA THR A 330 -36.63 -0.85 -0.83
C THR A 330 -37.80 -0.63 0.14
N GLU A 331 -37.53 -0.51 1.45
CA GLU A 331 -38.54 -0.17 2.45
C GLU A 331 -39.02 1.28 2.30
N GLY A 332 -38.09 2.23 2.16
CA GLY A 332 -38.43 3.65 1.98
C GLY A 332 -39.29 3.89 0.74
N LEU A 333 -38.94 3.23 -0.38
CA LEU A 333 -39.73 3.27 -1.61
C LEU A 333 -41.12 2.62 -1.44
N SER A 334 -41.22 1.57 -0.65
CA SER A 334 -42.50 0.90 -0.38
C SER A 334 -43.41 1.74 0.52
N ARG A 335 -42.86 2.45 1.52
CA ARG A 335 -43.61 3.37 2.38
C ARG A 335 -44.09 4.61 1.63
N GLY A 336 -43.22 5.25 0.85
CA GLY A 336 -43.59 6.45 0.07
C GLY A 336 -44.66 6.18 -0.98
N ALA A 337 -44.67 4.99 -1.58
CA ALA A 337 -45.68 4.63 -2.55
C ALA A 337 -47.06 4.29 -1.95
N ILE A 338 -47.14 4.04 -0.64
CA ILE A 338 -48.41 3.92 0.11
C ILE A 338 -49.00 5.32 0.39
N GLU A 339 -48.16 6.35 0.46
CA GLU A 339 -48.57 7.72 0.76
C GLU A 339 -49.05 8.51 -0.48
N GLU A 340 -48.62 8.14 -1.70
CA GLU A 340 -48.85 8.97 -2.91
C GLU A 340 -49.79 8.38 -4.00
N ALA A 341 -50.20 7.09 -4.02
CA ALA A 341 -51.10 6.60 -5.09
C ALA A 341 -51.97 5.37 -4.74
N ALA A 342 -53.12 5.27 -5.41
CA ALA A 342 -54.19 4.26 -5.28
C ALA A 342 -53.84 2.84 -5.79
N ASP A 343 -52.60 2.57 -6.18
CA ASP A 343 -52.13 1.21 -6.43
C ASP A 343 -50.61 1.14 -6.16
N PRO A 344 -50.17 0.55 -5.03
CA PRO A 344 -48.76 0.56 -4.66
C PRO A 344 -47.95 -0.33 -5.62
N PRO A 345 -46.72 0.08 -6.02
CA PRO A 345 -45.79 -0.79 -6.71
C PRO A 345 -45.53 -1.99 -5.80
N ARG A 346 -46.14 -3.12 -6.13
CA ARG A 346 -45.98 -4.38 -5.41
C ARG A 346 -44.56 -4.88 -5.67
N PHE A 347 -43.62 -4.48 -4.82
CA PHE A 347 -42.39 -5.25 -4.65
C PHE A 347 -42.80 -6.59 -4.05
N THR A 348 -43.04 -7.58 -4.92
CA THR A 348 -43.57 -8.92 -4.60
C THR A 348 -42.67 -9.73 -3.64
N GLN A 349 -41.49 -9.21 -3.29
CA GLN A 349 -40.54 -9.84 -2.38
C GLN A 349 -40.32 -9.07 -1.06
N HIS A 350 -41.05 -7.98 -0.80
CA HIS A 350 -40.84 -7.16 0.40
C HIS A 350 -40.85 -7.98 1.70
N THR A 351 -41.78 -8.93 1.85
CA THR A 351 -41.86 -9.79 3.04
C THR A 351 -40.63 -10.70 3.19
N ALA A 352 -40.07 -11.19 2.07
CA ALA A 352 -38.84 -11.97 2.09
C ALA A 352 -37.61 -11.12 2.45
N LEU A 353 -37.59 -9.85 2.04
CA LEU A 353 -36.54 -8.88 2.37
C LEU A 353 -36.59 -8.43 3.84
N GLU A 354 -37.78 -8.25 4.40
CA GLU A 354 -37.98 -7.96 5.84
C GLU A 354 -37.41 -9.07 6.73
N ASN A 355 -37.63 -10.33 6.32
CA ASN A 355 -37.11 -11.49 7.05
C ASN A 355 -35.56 -11.57 7.07
N LEU A 356 -34.89 -10.89 6.14
CA LEU A 356 -33.42 -10.83 6.08
C LEU A 356 -32.83 -9.69 6.93
N ARG A 357 -33.64 -8.72 7.36
CA ARG A 357 -33.17 -7.52 8.06
C ARG A 357 -32.55 -7.82 9.44
N PRO A 358 -33.14 -8.66 10.32
CA PRO A 358 -32.49 -9.02 11.58
C PRO A 358 -31.12 -9.69 11.37
N ARG A 359 -31.00 -10.51 10.33
CA ARG A 359 -29.74 -11.17 9.96
C ARG A 359 -28.70 -10.16 9.44
N ALA A 360 -29.13 -9.17 8.67
CA ALA A 360 -28.26 -8.08 8.21
C ALA A 360 -27.73 -7.24 9.39
N PHE A 361 -28.55 -6.98 10.43
CA PHE A 361 -28.10 -6.33 11.67
C PHE A 361 -27.01 -7.14 12.38
N THR A 362 -27.19 -8.45 12.53
CA THR A 362 -26.17 -9.30 13.16
C THR A 362 -24.87 -9.30 12.37
N LEU A 363 -24.94 -9.44 11.03
CA LEU A 363 -23.76 -9.47 10.16
C LEU A 363 -22.97 -8.15 10.20
N LEU A 364 -23.67 -7.02 10.19
CA LEU A 364 -23.03 -5.71 10.25
C LEU A 364 -22.45 -5.38 11.64
N ASP A 365 -23.06 -5.84 12.73
CA ASP A 365 -22.48 -5.71 14.08
C ASP A 365 -21.21 -6.58 14.21
N GLU A 366 -21.27 -7.84 13.74
CA GLU A 366 -20.09 -8.70 13.64
C GLU A 366 -18.98 -8.07 12.78
N ALA A 367 -19.35 -7.40 11.69
CA ALA A 367 -18.41 -6.70 10.83
C ALA A 367 -17.72 -5.53 11.55
N ILE A 368 -18.45 -4.73 12.33
CA ILE A 368 -17.87 -3.66 13.17
C ILE A 368 -16.87 -4.24 14.15
N GLN A 369 -17.25 -5.30 14.88
CA GLN A 369 -16.40 -5.92 15.89
C GLN A 369 -15.10 -6.47 15.28
N ARG A 370 -15.19 -7.13 14.11
CA ARG A 370 -14.04 -7.71 13.41
C ARG A 370 -13.13 -6.65 12.78
N ILE A 371 -13.67 -5.55 12.25
CA ILE A 371 -12.87 -4.45 11.71
C ILE A 371 -12.08 -3.76 12.83
N ASN A 372 -12.72 -3.50 13.97
CA ASN A 372 -12.10 -2.81 15.11
C ASN A 372 -10.88 -3.57 15.66
N ALA A 373 -10.91 -4.90 15.60
CA ALA A 373 -9.81 -5.76 16.06
C ALA A 373 -8.65 -5.93 15.06
N SER A 374 -8.84 -5.60 13.77
CA SER A 374 -7.93 -6.06 12.70
C SER A 374 -7.30 -4.95 11.84
N MET A 375 -7.94 -3.80 11.63
CA MET A 375 -7.39 -2.71 10.79
C MET A 375 -8.03 -1.33 11.08
N ASN A 376 -7.31 -0.24 10.75
CA ASN A 376 -7.85 1.13 10.62
C ASN A 376 -8.80 1.25 9.40
N GLY A 377 -9.91 0.53 9.41
CA GLY A 377 -10.99 0.60 8.41
C GLY A 377 -11.96 1.76 8.64
N GLY A 378 -11.45 2.93 9.05
CA GLY A 378 -12.24 4.01 9.65
C GLY A 378 -13.40 4.49 8.77
N GLU A 379 -13.25 4.52 7.45
CA GLU A 379 -14.34 4.94 6.54
C GLU A 379 -15.47 3.92 6.49
N THR A 380 -15.20 2.64 6.20
CA THR A 380 -16.23 1.59 6.18
C THR A 380 -16.91 1.45 7.54
N MET A 381 -16.13 1.49 8.63
CA MET A 381 -16.68 1.43 9.99
C MET A 381 -17.62 2.61 10.26
N SER A 382 -17.22 3.81 9.85
CA SER A 382 -18.06 5.00 9.98
C SER A 382 -19.31 4.91 9.12
N GLU A 383 -19.25 4.34 7.92
CA GLU A 383 -20.45 4.15 7.09
C GLU A 383 -21.43 3.15 7.71
N ILE A 384 -20.94 2.06 8.30
CA ILE A 384 -21.80 1.08 8.99
C ILE A 384 -22.43 1.73 10.23
N MET A 385 -21.64 2.46 11.02
CA MET A 385 -22.14 3.20 12.19
C MET A 385 -23.15 4.30 11.80
N ALA A 386 -22.94 4.99 10.68
CA ALA A 386 -23.88 5.99 10.15
C ALA A 386 -25.24 5.35 9.84
N LEU A 387 -25.20 4.23 9.11
CA LEU A 387 -26.39 3.50 8.72
C LEU A 387 -27.13 2.95 9.94
N PHE A 388 -26.43 2.31 10.87
CA PHE A 388 -27.07 1.79 12.07
C PHE A 388 -27.57 2.85 13.03
N GLY A 389 -26.78 3.89 13.24
CA GLY A 389 -27.13 4.98 14.13
C GLY A 389 -28.45 5.65 13.71
N SER A 390 -28.60 5.94 12.41
CA SER A 390 -29.85 6.49 11.86
C SER A 390 -31.04 5.53 12.02
N GLN A 391 -30.85 4.23 11.79
CA GLN A 391 -31.91 3.23 11.98
C GLN A 391 -32.33 3.07 13.44
N LEU A 392 -31.37 3.02 14.38
CA LEU A 392 -31.66 2.95 15.82
C LEU A 392 -32.50 4.14 16.29
N VAL A 393 -32.20 5.35 15.79
CA VAL A 393 -33.00 6.55 16.07
C VAL A 393 -34.43 6.38 15.53
N SER A 394 -34.60 5.89 14.30
CA SER A 394 -35.93 5.67 13.71
C SER A 394 -36.76 4.60 14.45
N PHE A 395 -36.10 3.63 15.09
CA PHE A 395 -36.74 2.61 15.94
C PHE A 395 -36.95 3.07 17.40
N GLY A 396 -36.73 4.35 17.71
CA GLY A 396 -36.93 4.91 19.04
C GLY A 396 -35.80 4.64 20.04
N LYS A 397 -34.71 3.98 19.63
CA LYS A 397 -33.50 3.75 20.45
C LYS A 397 -32.53 4.93 20.31
N VAL A 398 -33.00 6.12 20.70
CA VAL A 398 -32.34 7.40 20.42
C VAL A 398 -30.93 7.50 21.02
N GLU A 399 -30.73 7.05 22.26
CA GLU A 399 -29.43 7.14 22.95
C GLU A 399 -28.35 6.25 22.31
N GLN A 400 -28.70 4.99 21.99
CA GLN A 400 -27.79 4.05 21.31
C GLN A 400 -27.46 4.51 19.88
N GLY A 401 -28.45 5.05 19.18
CA GLY A 401 -28.25 5.62 17.84
C GLY A 401 -27.35 6.85 17.85
N GLU A 402 -27.51 7.74 18.83
CA GLU A 402 -26.66 8.92 19.01
C GLU A 402 -25.21 8.57 19.33
N GLU A 403 -24.98 7.63 20.25
CA GLU A 403 -23.62 7.16 20.57
C GLU A 403 -22.92 6.66 19.31
N MET A 404 -23.64 5.87 18.50
CA MET A 404 -23.12 5.29 17.27
C MET A 404 -22.85 6.35 16.19
N LEU A 405 -23.75 7.32 15.99
CA LEU A 405 -23.53 8.45 15.07
C LEU A 405 -22.36 9.34 15.53
N THR A 406 -22.22 9.56 16.84
CA THR A 406 -21.11 10.34 17.41
C THR A 406 -19.77 9.65 17.18
N ASN A 407 -19.73 8.32 17.36
CA ASN A 407 -18.54 7.51 17.07
C ASN A 407 -18.21 7.50 15.57
N ALA A 408 -19.22 7.46 14.70
CA ALA A 408 -19.04 7.61 13.25
C ALA A 408 -18.43 8.96 12.89
N VAL A 409 -18.96 10.06 13.44
CA VAL A 409 -18.43 11.42 13.22
C VAL A 409 -16.99 11.52 13.70
N ARG A 410 -16.67 11.04 14.90
CA ARG A 410 -15.29 11.05 15.44
C ARG A 410 -14.31 10.33 14.52
N THR A 411 -14.71 9.17 14.00
CA THR A 411 -13.89 8.35 13.11
C THR A 411 -13.75 8.99 11.71
N THR A 412 -14.80 9.65 11.22
CA THR A 412 -14.83 10.30 9.89
C THR A 412 -14.16 11.67 9.88
N LEU A 413 -14.05 12.36 11.03
CA LEU A 413 -13.34 13.65 11.12
C LEU A 413 -11.86 13.52 10.74
N HIS A 414 -11.27 12.34 10.91
CA HIS A 414 -9.92 12.02 10.48
C HIS A 414 -9.84 11.54 9.02
N SER A 415 -10.97 11.29 8.34
CA SER A 415 -11.00 10.86 6.94
C SER A 415 -11.06 12.06 5.98
N LYS A 416 -10.50 11.91 4.77
CA LYS A 416 -10.58 12.93 3.71
C LYS A 416 -11.86 12.81 2.87
N ASN A 417 -12.78 11.96 3.30
CA ASN A 417 -13.99 11.59 2.57
C ASN A 417 -15.13 12.60 2.84
N VAL A 418 -15.15 13.66 2.03
CA VAL A 418 -16.10 14.77 2.17
C VAL A 418 -17.55 14.30 1.94
N LEU A 419 -17.79 13.32 1.07
CA LEU A 419 -19.13 12.78 0.83
C LEU A 419 -19.70 12.09 2.08
N LEU A 420 -18.89 11.26 2.73
CA LEU A 420 -19.27 10.59 3.98
C LEU A 420 -19.52 11.59 5.11
N GLN A 421 -18.67 12.62 5.23
CA GLN A 421 -18.87 13.70 6.19
C GLN A 421 -20.18 14.45 5.95
N THR A 422 -20.53 14.74 4.68
CA THR A 422 -21.79 15.41 4.32
C THR A 422 -23.01 14.55 4.68
N ARG A 423 -22.97 13.24 4.41
CA ARG A 423 -24.08 12.31 4.75
C ARG A 423 -24.28 12.23 6.27
N LEU A 424 -23.20 12.02 7.03
CA LEU A 424 -23.25 11.98 8.49
C LEU A 424 -23.82 13.26 9.11
N LEU A 425 -23.52 14.43 8.53
CA LEU A 425 -24.07 15.70 9.00
C LEU A 425 -25.59 15.82 8.74
N ALA A 426 -26.11 15.16 7.71
CA ALA A 426 -27.57 15.07 7.50
C ALA A 426 -28.23 14.14 8.53
N ASP A 427 -27.61 12.99 8.82
CA ASP A 427 -28.13 12.05 9.84
C ASP A 427 -28.13 12.68 11.24
N VAL A 428 -27.07 13.43 11.58
CA VAL A 428 -26.98 14.21 12.84
C VAL A 428 -27.98 15.36 12.89
N PHE A 429 -28.30 15.99 11.76
CA PHE A 429 -29.32 17.03 11.69
C PHE A 429 -30.71 16.48 12.04
N GLU A 430 -31.09 15.33 11.48
CA GLU A 430 -32.37 14.67 11.82
C GLU A 430 -32.39 14.17 13.27
N LEU A 431 -31.27 13.71 13.82
CA LEU A 431 -31.16 13.40 15.25
C LEU A 431 -31.45 14.63 16.13
N TYR A 432 -30.83 15.78 15.85
CA TYR A 432 -31.03 16.99 16.64
C TYR A 432 -32.44 17.57 16.50
N LYS A 433 -33.06 17.42 15.33
CA LYS A 433 -34.47 17.73 15.10
C LYS A 433 -35.38 16.85 15.98
N ASN A 434 -35.14 15.55 16.03
CA ASN A 434 -35.93 14.62 16.86
C ASN A 434 -35.79 14.88 18.36
N LYS A 435 -34.67 15.48 18.80
CA LYS A 435 -34.44 15.89 20.20
C LYS A 435 -34.88 17.32 20.53
N GLY A 436 -35.36 18.10 19.54
CA GLY A 436 -35.70 19.51 19.75
C GLY A 436 -34.50 20.42 20.04
N LEU A 437 -33.27 20.02 19.66
CA LEU A 437 -32.04 20.76 19.93
C LEU A 437 -31.73 21.76 18.80
N VAL A 438 -32.45 22.89 18.80
CA VAL A 438 -32.47 23.89 17.71
C VAL A 438 -31.08 24.49 17.41
N GLU A 439 -30.29 24.84 18.43
CA GLU A 439 -28.95 25.42 18.22
C GLU A 439 -27.94 24.42 17.64
N ALA A 440 -28.01 23.17 18.09
CA ALA A 440 -27.17 22.09 17.58
C ALA A 440 -27.55 21.74 16.13
N GLN A 441 -28.84 21.76 15.82
CA GLN A 441 -29.37 21.59 14.47
C GLN A 441 -28.88 22.68 13.51
N ALA A 442 -28.94 23.96 13.91
CA ALA A 442 -28.43 25.08 13.12
C ALA A 442 -26.92 24.96 12.87
N THR A 443 -26.17 24.51 13.87
CA THR A 443 -24.72 24.27 13.76
C THR A 443 -24.39 23.13 12.80
N ALA A 444 -25.15 22.03 12.84
CA ALA A 444 -25.01 20.91 11.92
C ALA A 444 -25.31 21.33 10.48
N ALA A 445 -26.39 22.11 10.25
CA ALA A 445 -26.75 22.66 8.95
C ALA A 445 -25.66 23.58 8.37
N ALA A 446 -25.09 24.46 9.18
CA ALA A 446 -23.99 25.33 8.76
C ALA A 446 -22.74 24.53 8.33
N LYS A 447 -22.41 23.45 9.07
CA LYS A 447 -21.31 22.53 8.70
C LYS A 447 -21.63 21.74 7.43
N TYR A 448 -22.87 21.27 7.28
CA TYR A 448 -23.35 20.57 6.09
C TYR A 448 -23.17 21.43 4.84
N ASN A 449 -23.67 22.68 4.86
CA ASN A 449 -23.56 23.60 3.72
C ASN A 449 -22.11 23.87 3.32
N LYS A 450 -21.20 24.03 4.29
CA LYS A 450 -19.76 24.17 4.01
C LYS A 450 -19.19 22.93 3.32
N LYS A 451 -19.60 21.73 3.72
CA LYS A 451 -19.12 20.46 3.12
C LYS A 451 -19.72 20.19 1.75
N VAL A 452 -20.99 20.53 1.53
CA VAL A 452 -21.63 20.51 0.21
C VAL A 452 -20.92 21.45 -0.76
N ALA A 453 -20.57 22.67 -0.34
CA ALA A 453 -19.80 23.59 -1.17
C ALA A 453 -18.44 23.02 -1.61
N VAL A 454 -17.71 22.38 -0.67
CA VAL A 454 -16.45 21.67 -0.99
C VAL A 454 -16.69 20.48 -1.93
N LEU A 455 -17.77 19.73 -1.73
CA LEU A 455 -18.13 18.61 -2.60
C LEU A 455 -18.46 19.09 -4.02
N HIS A 456 -19.26 20.15 -4.16
CA HIS A 456 -19.59 20.78 -5.44
C HIS A 456 -18.32 21.29 -6.13
N GLN A 457 -17.41 21.93 -5.40
CA GLN A 457 -16.13 22.37 -5.96
C GLN A 457 -15.27 21.19 -6.45
N ARG A 458 -15.25 20.06 -5.71
CA ARG A 458 -14.54 18.84 -6.14
C ARG A 458 -15.19 18.18 -7.35
N VAL A 459 -16.52 18.13 -7.41
CA VAL A 459 -17.27 17.60 -8.55
C VAL A 459 -17.04 18.46 -9.79
N ALA A 460 -17.13 19.79 -9.65
CA ALA A 460 -16.85 20.72 -10.74
C ALA A 460 -15.38 20.61 -11.23
N ALA A 461 -14.42 20.46 -10.31
CA ALA A 461 -13.02 20.23 -10.67
C ALA A 461 -12.83 18.89 -11.40
N ALA A 462 -13.46 17.80 -10.94
CA ALA A 462 -13.39 16.50 -11.60
C ALA A 462 -14.04 16.51 -13.00
N GLN A 463 -15.19 17.18 -13.16
CA GLN A 463 -15.86 17.37 -14.44
C GLN A 463 -15.04 18.25 -15.40
N ALA A 464 -14.39 19.30 -14.89
CA ALA A 464 -13.47 20.12 -15.66
C ALA A 464 -12.21 19.34 -16.07
N GLU A 465 -11.72 18.45 -15.21
CA GLU A 465 -10.58 17.57 -15.49
C GLU A 465 -10.93 16.55 -16.58
N GLU A 466 -12.13 15.95 -16.56
CA GLU A 466 -12.65 15.09 -17.63
C GLU A 466 -12.80 15.83 -18.96
N ALA A 467 -13.29 17.08 -18.94
CA ALA A 467 -13.38 17.93 -20.13
C ALA A 467 -11.99 18.33 -20.66
N THR A 468 -11.03 18.57 -19.76
CA THR A 468 -9.64 18.92 -20.10
C THR A 468 -8.88 17.71 -20.65
N VAL A 469 -9.04 16.53 -20.05
CA VAL A 469 -8.51 15.25 -20.53
C VAL A 469 -9.14 14.88 -21.87
N SER A 470 -10.46 15.04 -22.03
CA SER A 470 -11.16 14.84 -23.30
C SER A 470 -10.72 15.84 -24.38
N ALA A 471 -10.41 17.09 -24.03
CA ALA A 471 -9.88 18.09 -24.95
C ALA A 471 -8.43 17.81 -25.35
N LEU A 472 -7.58 17.37 -24.41
CA LEU A 472 -6.21 16.93 -24.66
C LEU A 472 -6.15 15.68 -25.56
N LEU A 473 -7.04 14.70 -25.33
CA LEU A 473 -7.19 13.50 -26.17
C LEU A 473 -7.76 13.82 -27.56
N ARG A 474 -8.61 14.85 -27.68
CA ARG A 474 -9.05 15.37 -28.99
C ARG A 474 -7.94 16.06 -29.76
N TRP A 475 -6.96 16.65 -29.07
CA TRP A 475 -5.82 17.32 -29.71
C TRP A 475 -4.77 16.34 -30.24
N THR A 476 -4.61 15.16 -29.62
CA THR A 476 -3.75 14.08 -30.14
C THR A 476 -4.40 13.26 -31.26
N ALA A 477 -5.72 13.30 -31.40
CA ALA A 477 -6.46 12.68 -32.50
C ALA A 477 -6.80 13.68 -33.62
N GLY A 478 -5.78 14.32 -34.23
CA GLY A 478 -5.95 14.92 -35.56
C GLY A 478 -5.18 16.21 -35.84
N ARG A 479 -3.97 16.08 -36.41
CA ARG A 479 -3.51 16.82 -37.61
C ARG A 479 -2.21 16.23 -38.15
N ALA A 480 -2.34 15.19 -38.96
CA ALA A 480 -1.41 14.89 -40.03
C ALA A 480 -2.20 14.99 -41.35
N THR A 481 -2.55 16.21 -41.75
CA THR A 481 -2.88 16.47 -43.15
C THR A 481 -1.57 16.35 -43.93
N ALA A 482 -1.32 15.16 -44.48
CA ALA A 482 -0.30 14.96 -45.49
C ALA A 482 -0.62 15.85 -46.69
N SER A 483 0.16 16.92 -46.84
CA SER A 483 0.23 17.69 -48.07
C SER A 483 0.71 16.76 -49.18
N THR A 484 -0.15 16.49 -50.15
CA THR A 484 0.22 15.83 -51.40
C THR A 484 1.17 16.76 -52.17
N PRO A 485 2.35 16.30 -52.64
CA PRO A 485 3.14 17.10 -53.56
C PRO A 485 2.47 17.05 -54.94
N SER A 486 2.15 18.23 -55.47
CA SER A 486 1.68 18.40 -56.84
C SER A 486 2.78 17.97 -57.82
N ARG A 487 2.46 17.05 -58.73
CA ARG A 487 3.16 16.93 -60.00
C ARG A 487 2.68 18.03 -60.93
N GLY A 488 3.61 18.91 -61.30
CA GLY A 488 3.53 19.94 -62.32
C GLY A 488 4.94 20.46 -62.53
#